data_AF-A0A6M3JQ22-F1
#
_entry.id   AF-A0A6M3JQ22-F1
#
_cell.length_a   1.000
_cell.length_b   1.000
_cell.length_c   1.000
_cell.angle_alpha   90.00
_cell.angle_beta   90.00
_cell.angle_gamma   90.00
#
_symmetry.space_group_name_H-M   'P 1'
#
loop_
_entity.id
_entity.type
_entity.pdbx_description
1 polymer ?
#
loop_
_entity_poly.entity_id
_entity_poly.type
_entity_poly.pdbx_seq_one_letter_code
_entity_poly.pdbx_strand_id
1 'polypeptide(L)'
;MGAFADRITAAKSQYITWWTLSMKRNYVIDKIKLPLLNGIVLTASLIPKLTKEVTSEPNTHRLLEIQDKFFECERNPNRNSLFRAVWKVVMWVYEHDGDYRHRIDWVIEQIVKMVNDGSWQPRTPNKPAKRHWREFDDKGITPKIN
;
A
#
# COMPACT_ATOMS: atom_id res chain seq x y z
N MET A 1 -22.45 -19.70 -31.24
CA MET A 1 -21.01 -20.03 -31.36
C MET A 1 -20.08 -19.03 -30.67
N GLY A 2 -20.48 -17.78 -30.37
CA GLY A 2 -19.59 -16.78 -29.72
C GLY A 2 -19.11 -17.14 -28.30
N ALA A 3 -20.00 -17.61 -27.42
CA ALA A 3 -19.68 -17.87 -26.01
C ALA A 3 -18.58 -18.93 -25.76
N PHE A 4 -18.32 -19.82 -26.74
CA PHE A 4 -17.26 -20.84 -26.63
C PHE A 4 -15.89 -20.26 -27.02
N ALA A 5 -15.83 -19.44 -28.08
CA ALA A 5 -14.61 -18.74 -28.49
C ALA A 5 -14.14 -17.73 -27.42
N ASP A 6 -15.09 -17.06 -26.76
CA ASP A 6 -14.79 -16.12 -25.67
C ASP A 6 -14.18 -16.82 -24.44
N ARG A 7 -14.69 -18.01 -24.09
CA ARG A 7 -14.14 -18.83 -22.99
C ARG A 7 -12.73 -19.33 -23.28
N ILE A 8 -12.44 -19.74 -24.53
CA ILE A 8 -11.08 -20.15 -24.92
C ILE A 8 -10.12 -18.96 -24.88
N THR A 9 -10.56 -17.78 -25.30
CA THR A 9 -9.75 -16.56 -25.27
C THR A 9 -9.45 -16.11 -23.84
N ALA A 10 -10.45 -16.12 -22.96
CA ALA A 10 -10.28 -15.82 -21.53
C ALA A 10 -9.35 -16.83 -20.83
N ALA A 11 -9.50 -18.12 -21.10
CA ALA A 11 -8.64 -19.17 -20.54
C ALA A 11 -7.17 -19.05 -21.01
N LYS A 12 -6.96 -18.73 -22.30
CA LYS A 12 -5.62 -18.44 -22.84
C LYS A 12 -5.00 -17.19 -22.19
N SER A 13 -5.79 -16.13 -21.99
CA SER A 13 -5.34 -14.91 -21.31
C SER A 13 -4.92 -15.22 -19.87
N GLN A 14 -5.75 -15.95 -19.10
CA GLN A 14 -5.43 -16.36 -17.73
C GLN A 14 -4.17 -17.24 -17.66
N TYR A 15 -3.98 -18.18 -18.58
CA TYR A 15 -2.79 -19.01 -18.64
C TYR A 15 -1.53 -18.19 -18.96
N ILE A 16 -1.59 -17.29 -19.93
CA ILE A 16 -0.46 -16.40 -20.27
C ILE A 16 -0.14 -15.47 -19.10
N THR A 17 -1.14 -14.92 -18.43
CA THR A 17 -0.96 -14.11 -17.21
C THR A 17 -0.31 -14.93 -16.10
N TRP A 18 -0.83 -16.13 -15.81
CA TRP A 18 -0.25 -17.02 -14.80
C TRP A 18 1.20 -17.41 -15.14
N TRP A 19 1.46 -17.77 -16.40
CA TRP A 19 2.79 -18.13 -16.87
C TRP A 19 3.76 -16.94 -16.80
N THR A 20 3.31 -15.74 -17.18
CA THR A 20 4.12 -14.51 -17.11
C THR A 20 4.42 -14.15 -15.66
N LEU A 21 3.43 -14.23 -14.78
CA LEU A 21 3.60 -13.94 -13.35
C LEU A 21 4.49 -14.97 -12.65
N SER A 22 4.45 -16.24 -13.07
CA SER A 22 5.15 -17.34 -12.41
C SER A 22 6.55 -17.60 -13.00
N MET A 23 6.67 -17.74 -14.32
CA MET A 23 7.92 -18.13 -15.00
C MET A 23 8.83 -16.94 -15.32
N LYS A 24 8.27 -15.73 -15.41
CA LYS A 24 9.02 -14.48 -15.64
C LYS A 24 9.05 -13.61 -14.39
N ARG A 25 8.83 -14.19 -13.21
CA ARG A 25 8.87 -13.46 -11.92
C ARG A 25 10.13 -12.60 -11.76
N ASN A 26 11.31 -13.16 -12.04
CA ASN A 26 12.57 -12.41 -11.93
C ASN A 26 12.63 -11.27 -12.95
N TYR A 27 12.19 -11.51 -14.20
CA TYR A 27 12.09 -10.46 -15.21
C TYR A 27 11.16 -9.32 -14.75
N VAL A 28 9.96 -9.64 -14.23
CA VAL A 28 9.03 -8.63 -13.71
C VAL A 28 9.64 -7.88 -12.54
N ILE A 29 10.33 -8.56 -11.63
CA ILE A 29 10.99 -7.92 -10.49
C ILE A 29 12.09 -6.97 -10.97
N ASP A 30 12.98 -7.44 -11.83
CA ASP A 30 14.21 -6.74 -12.18
C ASP A 30 13.98 -5.65 -13.24
N LYS A 31 13.08 -5.88 -14.20
CA LYS A 31 12.86 -4.98 -15.35
C LYS A 31 11.66 -4.06 -15.19
N ILE A 32 10.69 -4.39 -14.33
CA ILE A 32 9.48 -3.59 -14.15
C ILE A 32 9.44 -3.02 -12.73
N LYS A 33 9.45 -3.89 -11.73
CA LYS A 33 9.27 -3.48 -10.34
C LYS A 33 10.42 -2.59 -9.87
N LEU A 34 11.67 -3.03 -9.97
CA LEU A 34 12.80 -2.28 -9.42
C LEU A 34 12.93 -0.86 -10.04
N PRO A 35 12.86 -0.67 -11.37
CA PRO A 35 12.86 0.66 -11.96
C PRO A 35 11.69 1.53 -11.49
N LEU A 36 10.49 0.97 -11.40
CA LEU A 36 9.31 1.69 -10.91
C LEU A 36 9.48 2.13 -9.44
N LEU A 37 9.99 1.25 -8.58
CA LEU A 37 10.25 1.59 -7.17
C LEU A 37 11.27 2.73 -7.06
N ASN A 38 12.34 2.68 -7.85
CA ASN A 38 13.36 3.72 -7.89
C ASN A 38 12.78 5.04 -8.40
N GLY A 39 11.93 5.00 -9.42
CA GLY A 39 11.20 6.17 -9.92
C GLY A 39 10.34 6.82 -8.85
N ILE A 40 9.54 6.04 -8.12
CA ILE A 40 8.69 6.53 -7.02
C ILE A 40 9.55 7.20 -5.93
N VAL A 41 10.64 6.55 -5.51
CA VAL A 41 11.52 7.09 -4.47
C VAL A 41 12.20 8.39 -4.94
N LEU A 42 12.67 8.42 -6.19
CA LEU A 42 13.30 9.60 -6.77
C LEU A 42 12.31 10.77 -6.85
N THR A 43 11.11 10.55 -7.40
CA THR A 43 10.08 11.59 -7.47
C THR A 43 9.71 12.09 -6.08
N ALA A 44 9.53 11.19 -5.10
CA ALA A 44 9.21 11.57 -3.74
C ALA A 44 10.34 12.36 -3.04
N SER A 45 11.60 12.20 -3.46
CA SER A 45 12.73 12.96 -2.92
C SER A 45 12.68 14.44 -3.27
N LEU A 46 12.02 14.80 -4.38
CA LEU A 46 11.86 16.17 -4.86
C LEU A 46 10.76 16.94 -4.10
N ILE A 47 9.87 16.21 -3.44
CA ILE A 47 8.71 16.77 -2.75
C ILE A 47 9.13 17.27 -1.35
N PRO A 48 8.62 18.40 -0.81
CA PRO A 48 8.90 18.81 0.57
C PRO A 48 8.34 17.83 1.61
N LYS A 49 8.89 17.81 2.82
CA LYS A 49 8.29 17.04 3.94
C LYS A 49 7.03 17.78 4.43
N LEU A 50 5.91 17.05 4.55
CA LEU A 50 4.71 17.57 5.20
C LEU A 50 4.85 17.48 6.73
N THR A 51 4.38 18.52 7.41
CA THR A 51 4.26 18.58 8.86
C THR A 51 2.90 19.16 9.23
N LYS A 52 2.46 19.00 10.48
CA LYS A 52 1.15 19.50 10.93
C LYS A 52 1.06 21.02 10.87
N GLU A 53 2.20 21.71 10.99
CA GLU A 53 2.29 23.18 10.97
C GLU A 53 2.14 23.76 9.56
N VAL A 54 2.43 22.98 8.51
CA VAL A 54 2.37 23.43 7.11
C VAL A 54 1.21 22.82 6.33
N THR A 55 0.40 21.96 6.97
CA THR A 55 -0.77 21.32 6.37
C THR A 55 -2.04 21.91 6.95
N SER A 56 -3.01 22.15 6.08
CA SER A 56 -4.30 22.76 6.38
C SER A 56 -5.41 21.73 6.57
N GLU A 57 -5.29 20.54 5.96
CA GLU A 57 -6.35 19.55 6.00
C GLU A 57 -6.30 18.69 7.28
N PRO A 58 -7.39 18.63 8.07
CA PRO A 58 -7.43 17.83 9.29
C PRO A 58 -7.15 16.34 9.05
N ASN A 59 -7.60 15.80 7.91
CA ASN A 59 -7.37 14.40 7.55
C ASN A 59 -5.91 14.14 7.16
N THR A 60 -5.19 15.11 6.60
CA THR A 60 -3.73 14.99 6.40
C THR A 60 -3.02 14.84 7.73
N HIS A 61 -3.46 15.55 8.79
CA HIS A 61 -2.89 15.36 10.14
C HIS A 61 -3.12 13.94 10.66
N ARG A 62 -4.28 13.34 10.37
CA ARG A 62 -4.56 11.93 10.71
C ARG A 62 -3.71 10.96 9.89
N LEU A 63 -3.49 11.23 8.61
CA LEU A 63 -2.60 10.43 7.78
C LEU A 63 -1.15 10.48 8.29
N LEU A 64 -0.68 11.64 8.76
CA LEU A 64 0.63 11.76 9.42
C LEU A 64 0.71 10.90 10.69
N GLU A 65 -0.32 10.92 11.54
CA GLU A 65 -0.36 10.06 12.75
C GLU A 65 -0.37 8.57 12.41
N ILE A 66 -1.09 8.16 11.36
CA ILE A 66 -1.11 6.77 10.90
C ILE A 66 0.25 6.38 10.31
N GLN A 67 0.89 7.29 9.56
CA GLN A 67 2.23 7.08 9.02
C GLN A 67 3.24 6.83 10.15
N ASP A 68 3.23 7.63 11.21
CA ASP A 68 4.12 7.46 12.35
C ASP A 68 3.92 6.09 13.00
N LYS A 69 2.67 5.71 13.29
CA LYS A 69 2.32 4.37 13.82
C LYS A 69 2.76 3.23 12.89
N PHE A 70 2.62 3.41 11.58
CA PHE A 70 3.08 2.42 10.60
C PHE A 70 4.61 2.21 10.70
N PHE A 71 5.39 3.28 10.83
CA PHE A 71 6.85 3.18 10.93
C PHE A 71 7.36 2.75 12.31
N GLU A 72 6.54 2.83 13.36
CA GLU A 72 6.79 2.16 14.63
C GLU A 72 6.70 0.62 14.49
N CYS A 73 5.81 0.14 13.62
CA CYS A 73 5.64 -1.27 13.27
C CYS A 73 6.68 -1.80 12.28
N GLU A 74 6.97 -1.05 11.22
CA GLU A 74 7.77 -1.49 10.08
C GLU A 74 9.25 -1.67 10.47
N ARG A 75 9.76 -2.90 10.34
CA ARG A 75 11.16 -3.26 10.66
C ARG A 75 11.97 -3.66 9.43
N ASN A 76 11.41 -3.61 8.23
CA ASN A 76 12.10 -4.00 7.00
C ASN A 76 12.91 -2.82 6.44
N PRO A 77 14.24 -2.79 6.61
CA PRO A 77 15.06 -1.68 6.11
C PRO A 77 14.98 -1.55 4.58
N ASN A 78 14.82 -2.66 3.86
CA ASN A 78 14.82 -2.69 2.40
C ASN A 78 13.52 -2.14 1.78
N ARG A 79 12.48 -1.88 2.58
CA ARG A 79 11.19 -1.36 2.11
C ARG A 79 10.83 -0.01 2.70
N ASN A 80 11.56 0.44 3.72
CA ASN A 80 11.28 1.67 4.44
C ASN A 80 11.26 2.90 3.51
N SER A 81 12.29 3.06 2.66
CA SER A 81 12.39 4.17 1.70
C SER A 81 11.18 4.23 0.75
N LEU A 82 10.76 3.07 0.23
CA LEU A 82 9.60 2.99 -0.64
C LEU A 82 8.32 3.39 0.08
N PHE A 83 8.05 2.83 1.27
CA PHE A 83 6.84 3.18 2.00
C PHE A 83 6.82 4.66 2.37
N ARG A 84 7.96 5.24 2.76
CA ARG A 84 8.05 6.69 3.04
C ARG A 84 7.73 7.51 1.79
N ALA A 85 8.27 7.11 0.64
CA ALA A 85 8.00 7.75 -0.63
C ALA A 85 6.52 7.70 -1.00
N VAL A 86 5.88 6.52 -0.90
CA VAL A 86 4.45 6.33 -1.20
C VAL A 86 3.59 7.17 -0.28
N TRP A 87 3.80 7.08 1.05
CA TRP A 87 3.06 7.90 2.01
C TRP A 87 3.19 9.39 1.70
N LYS A 88 4.40 9.85 1.40
CA LYS A 88 4.67 11.25 1.08
C LYS A 88 3.92 11.71 -0.16
N VAL A 89 3.93 10.93 -1.24
CA VAL A 89 3.20 11.24 -2.48
C VAL A 89 1.70 11.26 -2.23
N VAL A 90 1.16 10.25 -1.56
CA VAL A 90 -0.29 10.15 -1.27
C VAL A 90 -0.76 11.33 -0.44
N MET A 91 -0.06 11.67 0.65
CA MET A 91 -0.44 12.81 1.50
C MET A 91 -0.30 14.14 0.77
N TRP A 92 0.70 14.30 -0.10
CA TRP A 92 0.83 15.52 -0.90
C TRP A 92 -0.33 15.72 -1.86
N VAL A 93 -0.73 14.66 -2.56
CA VAL A 93 -1.89 14.67 -3.44
C VAL A 93 -3.16 14.95 -2.64
N TYR A 94 -3.33 14.29 -1.50
CA TYR A 94 -4.47 14.48 -0.61
C TYR A 94 -4.59 15.92 -0.09
N GLU A 95 -3.47 16.52 0.30
CA GLU A 95 -3.42 17.90 0.82
C GLU A 95 -3.76 18.93 -0.27
N HIS A 96 -3.25 18.78 -1.50
CA HIS A 96 -3.29 19.85 -2.51
C HIS A 96 -4.40 19.70 -3.55
N ASP A 97 -4.97 18.51 -3.73
CA ASP A 97 -5.96 18.25 -4.77
C ASP A 97 -7.27 17.75 -4.16
N GLY A 98 -8.29 18.61 -4.16
CA GLY A 98 -9.62 18.29 -3.63
C GLY A 98 -10.34 17.16 -4.38
N ASP A 99 -10.13 17.01 -5.69
CA ASP A 99 -10.77 15.91 -6.45
C ASP A 99 -10.15 14.56 -6.05
N TYR A 100 -8.82 14.48 -5.98
CA TYR A 100 -8.18 13.27 -5.47
C TYR A 100 -8.50 13.01 -4.02
N ARG A 101 -8.58 14.04 -3.18
CA ARG A 101 -8.95 13.93 -1.77
C ARG A 101 -10.31 13.24 -1.60
N HIS A 102 -11.36 13.73 -2.25
CA HIS A 102 -12.70 13.14 -2.16
C HIS A 102 -12.76 11.71 -2.70
N ARG A 103 -11.99 11.39 -3.75
CA ARG A 103 -11.88 10.01 -4.26
C ARG A 103 -11.19 9.09 -3.26
N ILE A 104 -10.13 9.56 -2.61
CA ILE A 104 -9.42 8.81 -1.56
C ILE A 104 -10.34 8.61 -0.36
N ASP A 105 -11.05 9.63 0.08
CA ASP A 105 -12.03 9.55 1.17
C ASP A 105 -13.10 8.51 0.87
N TRP A 106 -13.68 8.55 -0.34
CA TRP A 106 -14.66 7.54 -0.77
C TRP A 106 -14.10 6.13 -0.72
N VAL A 107 -12.85 5.90 -1.17
CA VAL A 107 -12.20 4.58 -1.07
C VAL A 107 -12.06 4.14 0.39
N ILE A 108 -11.65 5.05 1.29
CA ILE A 108 -11.54 4.77 2.73
C ILE A 108 -12.91 4.42 3.31
N GLU A 109 -13.97 5.17 2.98
CA GLU A 109 -15.34 4.89 3.42
C GLU A 109 -15.81 3.49 2.98
N GLN A 110 -15.53 3.10 1.74
CA GLN A 110 -15.89 1.76 1.25
C GLN A 110 -15.12 0.67 2.01
N ILE A 111 -13.82 0.86 2.27
CA ILE A 111 -13.03 -0.09 3.06
C ILE A 111 -13.61 -0.21 4.48
N VAL A 112 -13.94 0.90 5.12
CA VAL A 112 -14.54 0.90 6.47
C VAL A 112 -15.88 0.16 6.49
N LYS A 113 -16.76 0.39 5.49
CA LYS A 113 -18.02 -0.35 5.35
C LYS A 113 -17.77 -1.85 5.23
N MET A 114 -16.85 -2.26 4.37
CA MET A 114 -16.51 -3.68 4.18
C MET A 114 -15.86 -4.31 5.42
N VAL A 115 -15.09 -3.56 6.21
CA VAL A 115 -14.53 -4.05 7.48
C VAL A 115 -15.66 -4.25 8.50
N ASN A 116 -16.59 -3.29 8.60
CA ASN A 116 -17.67 -3.34 9.57
C ASN A 116 -18.72 -4.41 9.26
N ASP A 117 -18.97 -4.71 7.98
CA ASP A 117 -19.88 -5.78 7.56
C ASP A 117 -19.20 -7.18 7.53
N GLY A 118 -17.89 -7.23 7.78
CA GLY A 118 -17.11 -8.47 7.82
C GLY A 118 -16.71 -9.03 6.45
N SER A 119 -17.02 -8.33 5.35
CA SER A 119 -16.61 -8.74 4.00
C SER A 119 -15.11 -8.53 3.74
N TRP A 120 -14.50 -7.53 4.39
CA TRP A 120 -13.05 -7.32 4.36
C TRP A 120 -12.34 -8.12 5.44
N GLN A 121 -11.64 -9.17 5.03
CA GLN A 121 -10.93 -10.05 5.96
C GLN A 121 -9.75 -9.33 6.63
N PRO A 122 -9.56 -9.52 7.95
CA PRO A 122 -8.41 -8.96 8.63
C PRO A 122 -7.11 -9.57 8.09
N ARG A 123 -6.01 -8.86 8.30
CA ARG A 123 -4.66 -9.33 7.98
C ARG A 123 -4.41 -10.69 8.65
N THR A 124 -3.81 -11.63 7.91
CA THR A 124 -3.45 -12.94 8.45
C THR A 124 -2.56 -12.79 9.69
N PRO A 125 -2.82 -13.51 10.79
CA PRO A 125 -1.98 -13.46 11.99
C PRO A 125 -0.50 -13.67 11.67
N ASN A 126 0.38 -12.88 12.28
CA ASN A 126 1.85 -12.93 12.11
C ASN A 126 2.35 -12.61 10.67
N LYS A 127 1.56 -11.90 9.85
CA LYS A 127 1.98 -11.38 8.54
C LYS A 127 1.87 -9.87 8.54
N PRO A 128 2.89 -9.06 8.19
CA PRO A 128 4.20 -9.48 7.69
C PRO A 128 4.98 -10.28 8.74
N ALA A 129 6.00 -11.01 8.29
CA ALA A 129 6.82 -11.83 9.18
C ALA A 129 7.35 -10.98 10.36
N LYS A 130 7.40 -11.55 11.58
CA LYS A 130 7.80 -10.84 12.81
C LYS A 130 9.13 -10.07 12.71
N ARG A 131 10.07 -10.54 11.89
CA ARG A 131 11.34 -9.84 11.63
C ARG A 131 11.19 -8.53 10.84
N HIS A 132 10.07 -8.35 10.14
CA HIS A 132 9.74 -7.18 9.33
C HIS A 132 8.61 -6.35 9.93
N TRP A 133 7.90 -6.84 10.96
CA TRP A 133 6.74 -6.16 11.51
C TRP A 133 6.62 -6.38 13.01
N ARG A 134 6.42 -5.29 13.74
CA ARG A 134 6.12 -5.29 15.18
C ARG A 134 4.61 -5.12 15.36
N GLU A 135 3.98 -6.04 16.06
CA GLU A 135 2.57 -5.89 16.45
C GLU A 135 2.44 -4.96 17.65
N PHE A 136 1.36 -4.18 17.70
CA PHE A 136 0.85 -3.60 18.93
C PHE A 136 -0.07 -4.64 19.59
N ASP A 137 -0.02 -4.77 20.90
CA ASP A 137 -1.08 -5.43 21.67
C ASP A 137 -2.09 -4.39 22.19
N ASP A 138 -3.16 -4.86 22.83
CA ASP A 138 -4.23 -4.01 23.37
C ASP A 138 -3.75 -3.03 24.47
N LYS A 139 -2.48 -3.12 24.89
CA LYS A 139 -1.82 -2.26 25.89
C LYS A 139 -0.69 -1.40 25.30
N GLY A 140 -0.40 -1.50 23.99
CA GLY A 140 0.66 -0.74 23.31
C GLY A 140 1.70 -1.62 22.62
N ILE A 141 2.93 -1.10 22.46
CA ILE A 141 4.02 -1.87 21.84
C ILE A 141 4.58 -2.87 22.86
N THR A 142 4.16 -4.12 22.78
CA THR A 142 4.81 -5.19 23.55
C THR A 142 5.33 -6.25 22.58
N PRO A 143 6.66 -6.52 22.56
CA PRO A 143 7.16 -7.65 21.80
C PRO A 143 6.58 -8.92 22.41
N LYS A 144 5.69 -9.61 21.69
CA LYS A 144 5.32 -11.00 22.04
C LYS A 144 6.56 -11.89 21.86
N ILE A 145 7.32 -12.04 22.95
CA ILE A 145 8.35 -13.05 23.12
C ILE A 145 7.59 -14.37 23.27
N ASN A 146 7.55 -15.16 22.20
CA ASN A 146 7.34 -16.61 22.29
C ASN A 146 8.68 -17.25 21.98
#